data_AF-A0A8D0HDN7-F1
#
_entry.id   AF-A0A8D0HDN7-F1
#
_cell.length_a   1.000
_cell.length_b   1.000
_cell.length_c   1.000
_cell.angle_alpha   90.00
_cell.angle_beta   90.00
_cell.angle_gamma   90.00
#
_symmetry.space_group_name_H-M   'P 1'
#
loop_
_entity.id
_entity.type
_entity.pdbx_description
1 polymer ?
#
loop_
_entity_poly.entity_id
_entity_poly.type
_entity_poly.pdbx_seq_one_letter_code
_entity_poly.pdbx_strand_id
1 'polypeptide(L)'
;NYEKAVISYSEGLKKKCNDADLNAVLCTNRAVAQFYLGNGLCSELEFVFGLNPGLLFFTGALCHLELGHFPEAIVWCEEGLRIDSKEKKLLETRNKADRLKRAEQRDSRKAKLVERKEQSQKEALLKALKVLYFEDEEREGTYQVNPEATLLQALQHQRYFVNAGTPAFLVLAKHSPFSKNYFHGKKLHRLK
;
A
#
# COMPACT_ATOMS: atom_id res chain seq x y z
N ASN A 1 -17.35 21.85 3.98
CA ASN A 1 -18.06 21.28 2.81
C ASN A 1 -17.61 22.08 1.59
N TYR A 2 -16.73 21.49 0.77
CA TYR A 2 -16.12 22.15 -0.39
C TYR A 2 -17.11 22.44 -1.52
N GLU A 3 -18.15 21.63 -1.69
CA GLU A 3 -19.19 21.86 -2.70
C GLU A 3 -19.91 23.19 -2.48
N LYS A 4 -20.29 23.46 -1.22
CA LYS A 4 -20.88 24.75 -0.85
C LYS A 4 -19.92 25.91 -1.08
N ALA A 5 -18.63 25.72 -0.83
CA ALA A 5 -17.61 26.74 -1.07
C ALA A 5 -17.50 27.07 -2.57
N VAL A 6 -17.47 26.06 -3.44
CA VAL A 6 -17.45 26.24 -4.90
C VAL A 6 -18.66 27.05 -5.38
N ILE A 7 -19.86 26.74 -4.87
CA ILE A 7 -21.09 27.48 -5.19
C ILE A 7 -20.95 28.94 -4.74
N SER A 8 -20.58 29.18 -3.48
CA SER A 8 -20.44 30.53 -2.92
C SER A 8 -19.42 31.39 -3.68
N TYR A 9 -18.24 30.86 -4.00
CA TYR A 9 -17.24 31.59 -4.78
C TYR A 9 -17.69 31.85 -6.22
N SER A 10 -18.42 30.89 -6.83
CA SER A 10 -19.00 31.08 -8.15
C SER A 10 -20.04 32.19 -8.17
N GLU A 11 -20.90 32.29 -7.16
CA GLU A 11 -21.85 33.40 -7.02
C GLU A 11 -21.14 34.74 -6.80
N GLY A 12 -20.03 34.75 -6.05
CA GLY A 12 -19.18 35.93 -5.88
C GLY A 12 -18.60 36.43 -7.20
N LEU A 13 -18.03 35.52 -8.01
CA LEU A 13 -17.44 35.85 -9.32
C LEU A 13 -18.48 36.34 -10.34
N LYS A 14 -19.74 35.89 -10.25
CA LYS A 14 -20.84 36.40 -11.09
C LYS A 14 -21.13 37.88 -10.88
N LYS A 15 -20.78 38.45 -9.72
CA LYS A 15 -21.00 39.88 -9.43
C LYS A 15 -20.05 40.80 -10.18
N LYS A 16 -19.02 40.27 -10.86
CA LYS A 16 -18.07 41.01 -11.73
C LYS A 16 -17.55 42.28 -11.05
N CYS A 17 -16.96 42.12 -9.87
CA CYS A 17 -16.31 43.22 -9.18
C CYS A 17 -15.14 43.76 -10.03
N ASN A 18 -14.95 45.07 -10.08
CA ASN A 18 -13.83 45.71 -10.78
C ASN A 18 -12.49 45.59 -10.02
N ASP A 19 -12.48 44.85 -8.91
CA ASP A 19 -11.30 44.59 -8.08
C ASP A 19 -10.61 43.30 -8.55
N ALA A 20 -9.46 43.46 -9.20
CA ALA A 20 -8.67 42.36 -9.74
C ALA A 20 -8.10 41.45 -8.64
N ASP A 21 -7.71 42.01 -7.50
CA ASP A 21 -7.12 41.25 -6.38
C ASP A 21 -8.17 40.38 -5.71
N LEU A 22 -9.38 40.93 -5.48
CA LEU A 22 -10.50 40.17 -4.95
C LEU A 22 -10.90 39.01 -5.88
N ASN A 23 -10.95 39.26 -7.20
CA ASN A 23 -11.26 38.22 -8.18
C ASN A 23 -10.19 37.13 -8.20
N ALA A 24 -8.90 37.48 -8.07
CA ALA A 24 -7.81 36.51 -7.98
C ALA A 24 -7.98 35.58 -6.76
N VAL A 25 -8.31 36.14 -5.59
CA VAL A 25 -8.55 35.36 -4.36
C VAL A 25 -9.76 34.45 -4.50
N LEU A 26 -10.89 34.95 -5.03
CA LEU A 26 -12.11 34.15 -5.21
C LEU A 26 -11.89 32.98 -6.18
N CYS A 27 -11.21 33.22 -7.31
CA CYS A 27 -10.85 32.16 -8.25
C CYS A 27 -9.90 31.14 -7.64
N THR A 28 -8.88 31.59 -6.89
CA THR A 28 -7.94 30.70 -6.21
C THR A 28 -8.65 29.80 -5.19
N ASN A 29 -9.51 30.38 -4.35
CA ASN A 29 -10.24 29.62 -3.34
C ASN A 29 -11.23 28.63 -3.95
N ARG A 30 -11.84 28.97 -5.09
CA ARG A 30 -12.70 28.05 -5.85
C ARG A 30 -11.90 26.89 -6.44
N ALA A 31 -10.76 27.17 -7.07
CA ALA A 31 -9.86 26.18 -7.63
C ALA A 31 -9.36 25.20 -6.55
N VAL A 32 -8.96 25.72 -5.38
CA VAL A 32 -8.58 24.92 -4.21
C VAL A 32 -9.75 24.01 -3.77
N ALA A 33 -10.96 24.54 -3.67
CA ALA A 33 -12.12 23.75 -3.28
C ALA A 33 -12.46 22.66 -4.32
N GLN A 34 -12.30 22.94 -5.62
CA GLN A 34 -12.45 21.94 -6.69
C GLN A 34 -11.39 20.85 -6.60
N PHE A 35 -10.15 21.20 -6.30
CA PHE A 35 -9.06 20.24 -6.13
C PHE A 35 -9.32 19.24 -5.00
N TYR A 36 -9.78 19.70 -3.84
CA TYR A 36 -10.16 18.80 -2.74
C TYR A 36 -11.39 17.93 -3.06
N LEU A 37 -12.21 18.33 -4.03
CA LEU A 37 -13.31 17.51 -4.55
C LEU A 37 -12.86 16.50 -5.63
N GLY A 38 -11.57 16.51 -6.00
CA GLY A 38 -11.05 15.68 -7.10
C GLY A 38 -11.40 16.20 -8.50
N ASN A 39 -11.98 17.40 -8.59
CA ASN A 39 -12.24 18.06 -9.86
C ASN A 39 -10.95 18.72 -10.36
N GLY A 40 -10.64 18.55 -11.64
CA GLY A 40 -9.39 19.06 -12.23
C GLY A 40 -9.29 20.58 -12.16
N LEU A 41 -8.12 21.07 -11.76
CA LEU A 41 -7.78 22.48 -11.56
C LEU A 41 -7.71 23.34 -12.85
N CYS A 42 -7.77 22.73 -14.04
CA CYS A 42 -7.17 23.27 -15.28
C CYS A 42 -7.83 24.55 -15.83
N SER A 43 -9.16 24.65 -15.87
CA SER A 43 -9.85 25.75 -16.55
C SER A 43 -9.82 27.08 -15.81
N GLU A 44 -9.66 27.05 -14.49
CA GLU A 44 -9.67 28.27 -13.65
C GLU A 44 -8.26 28.82 -13.44
N LEU A 45 -7.26 27.98 -13.66
CA LEU A 45 -5.86 28.26 -13.41
C LEU A 45 -5.27 29.32 -14.34
N GLU A 46 -5.66 29.31 -15.61
CA GLU A 46 -5.19 30.28 -16.61
C GLU A 46 -5.61 31.72 -16.26
N PHE A 47 -6.83 31.88 -15.75
CA PHE A 47 -7.34 33.18 -15.33
C PHE A 47 -6.62 33.70 -14.07
N VAL A 48 -6.38 32.83 -13.09
CA VAL A 48 -5.62 33.19 -11.88
C VAL A 48 -4.16 33.50 -12.23
N PHE A 49 -3.57 32.76 -13.15
CA PHE A 49 -2.21 33.02 -13.65
C PHE A 49 -2.09 34.43 -14.24
N GLY A 50 -3.08 34.89 -15.00
CA GLY A 50 -3.10 36.25 -15.55
C GLY A 50 -3.17 37.36 -14.51
N LEU A 51 -3.69 37.08 -13.30
CA LEU A 51 -3.87 38.08 -12.24
C LEU A 51 -2.72 38.05 -11.23
N ASN A 52 -2.42 36.87 -10.69
CA ASN A 52 -1.37 36.70 -9.67
C ASN A 52 -0.74 35.29 -9.79
N PRO A 53 0.30 35.14 -10.63
CA PRO A 53 1.00 33.87 -10.80
C PRO A 53 1.57 33.34 -9.47
N GLY A 54 2.12 34.21 -8.62
CA GLY A 54 2.76 33.80 -7.36
C GLY A 54 1.78 33.13 -6.39
N LEU A 55 0.58 33.71 -6.25
CA LEU A 55 -0.50 33.13 -5.44
C LEU A 55 -0.90 31.75 -5.96
N LEU A 56 -0.95 31.58 -7.27
CA LEU A 56 -1.32 30.33 -7.91
C LEU A 56 -0.33 29.21 -7.62
N PHE A 57 0.96 29.45 -7.82
CA PHE A 57 1.97 28.42 -7.59
C PHE A 57 2.07 28.03 -6.13
N PHE A 58 1.96 29.00 -5.22
CA PHE A 58 1.98 28.74 -3.80
C PHE A 58 0.79 27.89 -3.35
N THR A 59 -0.41 28.21 -3.81
CA THR A 59 -1.62 27.45 -3.45
C THR A 59 -1.63 26.06 -4.07
N GLY A 60 -1.25 25.91 -5.34
CA GLY A 60 -1.11 24.61 -5.98
C GLY A 60 -0.10 23.70 -5.26
N ALA A 61 1.06 24.25 -4.88
CA ALA A 61 2.06 23.52 -4.11
C ALA A 61 1.55 23.07 -2.72
N LEU A 62 0.82 23.94 -2.01
CA LEU A 62 0.22 23.59 -0.72
C LEU A 62 -0.82 22.47 -0.86
N CYS A 63 -1.70 22.57 -1.86
CA CYS A 63 -2.71 21.56 -2.12
C CYS A 63 -2.10 20.17 -2.36
N HIS A 64 -1.08 20.08 -3.22
CA HIS A 64 -0.36 18.82 -3.44
C HIS A 64 0.37 18.32 -2.19
N LEU A 65 0.91 19.23 -1.38
CA LEU A 65 1.57 18.87 -0.12
C LEU A 65 0.57 18.27 0.89
N GLU A 66 -0.64 18.82 0.98
CA GLU A 66 -1.69 18.29 1.87
C GLU A 66 -2.23 16.93 1.42
N LEU A 67 -2.27 16.66 0.12
CA LEU A 67 -2.64 15.35 -0.41
C LEU A 67 -1.50 14.31 -0.33
N GLY A 68 -0.30 14.70 0.08
CA GLY A 68 0.88 13.81 0.09
C GLY A 68 1.52 13.59 -1.28
N HIS A 69 1.10 14.33 -2.30
CA HIS A 69 1.68 14.33 -3.65
C HIS A 69 2.95 15.20 -3.68
N PHE A 70 3.98 14.76 -2.95
CA PHE A 70 5.21 15.54 -2.76
C PHE A 70 5.99 15.84 -4.05
N PRO A 71 6.11 14.93 -5.04
CA PRO A 71 6.77 15.24 -6.31
C PRO A 71 6.12 16.39 -7.05
N GLU A 72 4.79 16.39 -7.15
CA GLU A 72 4.01 17.42 -7.81
C GLU A 72 4.13 18.75 -7.05
N ALA A 73 4.06 18.72 -5.71
CA ALA A 73 4.26 19.92 -4.90
C ALA A 73 5.62 20.62 -5.16
N ILE A 74 6.68 19.84 -5.41
CA ILE A 74 8.00 20.37 -5.75
C ILE A 74 7.97 21.05 -7.13
N VAL A 75 7.38 20.42 -8.14
CA VAL A 75 7.27 21.00 -9.50
C VAL A 75 6.54 22.34 -9.45
N TRP A 76 5.41 22.42 -8.75
CA TRP A 76 4.68 23.67 -8.56
C TRP A 76 5.51 24.75 -7.86
N CYS A 77 6.32 24.37 -6.86
CA CYS A 77 7.24 25.32 -6.23
C CYS A 77 8.33 25.80 -7.20
N GLU A 78 8.90 24.91 -8.01
CA GLU A 78 9.95 25.25 -8.98
C GLU A 78 9.42 26.20 -10.06
N GLU A 79 8.23 25.95 -10.60
CA GLU A 79 7.59 26.84 -11.58
C GLU A 79 7.30 28.22 -10.97
N GLY A 80 6.82 28.29 -9.73
CA GLY A 80 6.63 29.57 -9.04
C GLY A 80 7.94 30.31 -8.79
N LEU A 81 9.02 29.59 -8.46
CA LEU A 81 10.35 30.16 -8.24
C LEU A 81 11.03 30.62 -9.54
N ARG A 82 10.58 30.15 -10.71
CA ARG A 82 11.04 30.71 -12.01
C ARG A 82 10.51 32.13 -12.22
N ILE A 83 9.35 32.45 -11.66
CA ILE A 83 8.75 33.78 -11.74
C ILE A 83 9.34 34.69 -10.67
N ASP A 84 9.33 34.24 -9.40
CA ASP A 84 9.99 34.93 -8.30
C ASP A 84 10.93 33.98 -7.55
N SER A 85 12.22 34.08 -7.91
CA SER A 85 13.30 33.28 -7.31
C SER A 85 13.50 33.48 -5.81
N LYS A 86 12.97 34.55 -5.23
CA LYS A 86 13.17 34.91 -3.81
C LYS A 86 11.91 34.77 -2.96
N GLU A 87 10.81 34.27 -3.53
CA GLU A 87 9.57 34.06 -2.78
C GLU A 87 9.78 33.04 -1.65
N LYS A 88 9.83 33.56 -0.42
CA LYS A 88 10.21 32.80 0.77
C LYS A 88 9.25 31.65 1.04
N LYS A 89 7.94 31.85 0.80
CA LYS A 89 6.93 30.82 1.08
C LYS A 89 7.08 29.61 0.16
N LEU A 90 7.44 29.82 -1.11
CA LEU A 90 7.69 28.74 -2.06
C LEU A 90 8.94 27.95 -1.71
N LEU A 91 10.01 28.62 -1.29
CA LEU A 91 11.23 27.95 -0.82
C LEU A 91 10.98 27.08 0.40
N GLU A 92 10.23 27.58 1.38
CA GLU A 92 9.86 26.83 2.59
C GLU A 92 8.99 25.60 2.26
N THR A 93 7.96 25.77 1.43
CA THR A 93 7.09 24.67 0.98
C THR A 93 7.88 23.62 0.21
N ARG A 94 8.78 24.02 -0.69
CA ARG A 94 9.64 23.08 -1.44
C ARG A 94 10.51 22.25 -0.50
N ASN A 95 11.21 22.90 0.42
CA ASN A 95 12.07 22.20 1.38
C ASN A 95 11.28 21.23 2.26
N LYS A 96 10.05 21.60 2.65
CA LYS A 96 9.13 20.72 3.37
C LYS A 96 8.72 19.52 2.51
N ALA A 97 8.32 19.74 1.25
CA ALA A 97 7.95 18.68 0.31
C ALA A 97 9.11 17.69 0.08
N ASP A 98 10.34 18.19 -0.12
CA ASP A 98 11.54 17.36 -0.27
C ASP A 98 11.82 16.50 0.96
N ARG A 99 11.69 17.08 2.16
CA ARG A 99 11.88 16.34 3.42
C ARG A 99 10.87 15.21 3.56
N LEU A 100 9.60 15.47 3.25
CA LEU A 100 8.53 14.48 3.33
C LEU A 100 8.68 13.38 2.29
N LYS A 101 8.99 13.74 1.03
CA LYS A 101 9.30 12.79 -0.05
C LYS A 101 10.43 11.82 0.34
N ARG A 102 11.51 12.34 0.94
CA ARG A 102 12.62 11.50 1.42
C ARG A 102 12.22 10.62 2.60
N ALA A 103 11.34 11.09 3.48
CA ALA A 103 10.83 10.28 4.58
C ALA A 103 9.99 9.10 4.06
N GLU A 104 9.03 9.37 3.18
CA GLU A 104 8.17 8.35 2.56
C GLU A 104 9.00 7.29 1.80
N GLN A 105 9.99 7.73 1.01
CA GLN A 105 10.88 6.80 0.32
C GLN A 105 11.67 5.90 1.28
N ARG A 106 12.09 6.41 2.45
CA ARG A 106 12.77 5.59 3.47
C ARG A 106 11.81 4.59 4.10
N ASP A 107 10.61 5.01 4.45
CA ASP A 107 9.63 4.15 5.10
C ASP A 107 9.12 3.06 4.15
N SER A 108 8.89 3.39 2.87
CA SER A 108 8.58 2.41 1.82
C SER A 108 9.70 1.37 1.64
N ARG A 109 10.97 1.80 1.68
CA ARG A 109 12.12 0.87 1.59
C ARG A 109 12.17 -0.08 2.79
N LYS A 110 11.96 0.44 3.99
CA LYS A 110 11.92 -0.38 5.22
C LYS A 110 10.76 -1.37 5.19
N ALA A 111 9.56 -0.92 4.81
CA ALA A 111 8.38 -1.76 4.69
C ALA A 111 8.62 -2.93 3.71
N LYS A 112 9.16 -2.66 2.52
CA LYS A 112 9.49 -3.70 1.54
C LYS A 112 10.53 -4.70 2.04
N LEU A 113 11.50 -4.26 2.84
CA LEU A 113 12.50 -5.16 3.43
C LEU A 113 11.87 -6.08 4.48
N VAL A 114 11.02 -5.53 5.35
CA VAL A 114 10.30 -6.29 6.36
C VAL A 114 9.37 -7.31 5.71
N GLU A 115 8.57 -6.90 4.74
CA GLU A 115 7.66 -7.77 3.99
C GLU A 115 8.41 -8.93 3.30
N ARG A 116 9.53 -8.65 2.63
CA ARG A 116 10.38 -9.69 2.02
C ARG A 116 10.93 -10.67 3.06
N LYS A 117 11.34 -10.17 4.23
CA LYS A 117 11.84 -11.01 5.32
C LYS A 117 10.73 -11.90 5.85
N GLU A 118 9.56 -11.36 6.14
CA GLU A 118 8.39 -12.12 6.60
C GLU A 118 7.96 -13.17 5.58
N GLN A 119 7.92 -12.80 4.29
CA GLN A 119 7.61 -13.73 3.21
C GLN A 119 8.63 -14.87 3.14
N SER A 120 9.94 -14.57 3.20
CA SER A 120 10.99 -15.61 3.21
C SER A 120 10.91 -16.53 4.43
N GLN A 121 10.57 -15.99 5.61
CA GLN A 121 10.39 -16.76 6.83
C GLN A 121 9.14 -17.65 6.75
N LYS A 122 8.03 -17.12 6.24
CA LYS A 122 6.79 -17.87 5.99
C LYS A 122 7.02 -19.01 5.02
N GLU A 123 7.75 -18.77 3.92
CA GLU A 123 8.11 -19.81 2.95
C GLU A 123 9.01 -20.88 3.55
N ALA A 124 10.01 -20.48 4.34
CA ALA A 124 10.87 -21.42 5.06
C ALA A 124 10.08 -22.27 6.06
N LEU A 125 9.14 -21.66 6.79
CA LEU A 125 8.27 -22.36 7.74
C LEU A 125 7.32 -23.33 7.01
N LEU A 126 6.68 -22.90 5.93
CA LEU A 126 5.82 -23.77 5.11
C LEU A 126 6.61 -24.95 4.57
N LYS A 127 7.84 -24.74 4.09
CA LYS A 127 8.73 -25.82 3.64
C LYS A 127 9.08 -26.79 4.77
N ALA A 128 9.22 -26.30 6.01
CA ALA A 128 9.45 -27.15 7.18
C ALA A 128 8.19 -27.90 7.65
N LEU A 129 6.99 -27.32 7.50
CA LEU A 129 5.71 -27.93 7.89
C LEU A 129 5.11 -28.89 6.84
N LYS A 130 5.61 -28.88 5.60
CA LYS A 130 5.17 -29.72 4.47
C LYS A 130 5.46 -31.23 4.63
N VAL A 131 5.46 -31.77 5.84
CA VAL A 131 5.53 -33.22 6.03
C VAL A 131 4.28 -33.71 6.75
N LEU A 132 3.30 -34.11 5.93
CA LEU A 132 2.14 -34.85 6.38
C LEU A 132 2.52 -36.33 6.52
N TYR A 133 1.91 -36.96 7.52
CA TYR A 133 1.96 -38.40 7.70
C TYR A 133 0.56 -38.94 8.01
N PHE A 134 0.35 -40.22 7.82
CA PHE A 134 -0.73 -40.95 8.48
C PHE A 134 -0.17 -42.21 9.13
N GLU A 135 -0.86 -42.69 10.16
CA GLU A 135 -0.52 -43.93 10.84
C GLU A 135 -1.41 -45.07 10.34
N ASP A 136 -0.79 -46.22 10.12
CA ASP A 136 -1.47 -47.49 9.92
C ASP A 136 -1.69 -48.11 11.30
N GLU A 137 -2.90 -47.96 11.82
CA GLU A 137 -3.29 -48.42 13.17
C GLU A 137 -3.20 -49.94 13.33
N GLU A 138 -3.28 -50.72 12.24
CA GLU A 138 -3.24 -52.20 12.31
C GLU A 138 -1.81 -52.75 12.35
N ARG A 139 -0.82 -52.05 11.77
CA ARG A 139 0.53 -52.59 11.55
C ARG A 139 1.67 -51.73 12.11
N GLU A 140 1.35 -50.73 12.92
CA GLU A 140 2.32 -49.81 13.57
C GLU A 140 3.31 -49.17 12.56
N GLY A 141 2.80 -48.81 11.38
CA GLY A 141 3.59 -48.14 10.33
C GLY A 141 3.22 -46.67 10.20
N THR A 142 4.19 -45.79 9.94
CA THR A 142 3.90 -44.38 9.63
C THR A 142 4.27 -44.07 8.19
N TYR A 143 3.36 -43.43 7.45
CA TYR A 143 3.52 -43.18 6.02
C TYR A 143 3.55 -41.69 5.75
N GLN A 144 4.62 -41.22 5.10
CA GLN A 144 4.75 -39.84 4.66
C GLN A 144 3.89 -39.60 3.41
N VAL A 145 3.02 -38.60 3.48
CA VAL A 145 2.18 -38.13 2.38
C VAL A 145 2.88 -36.97 1.66
N ASN A 146 2.82 -36.98 0.34
CA ASN A 146 3.26 -35.85 -0.47
C ASN A 146 2.22 -34.71 -0.39
N PRO A 147 2.55 -33.51 0.10
CA PRO A 147 1.60 -32.40 0.17
C PRO A 147 1.12 -31.89 -1.19
N GLU A 148 1.84 -32.20 -2.26
CA GLU A 148 1.45 -31.86 -3.64
C GLU A 148 0.47 -32.89 -4.24
N ALA A 149 0.24 -34.02 -3.57
CA ALA A 149 -0.77 -35.00 -3.97
C ALA A 149 -2.17 -34.55 -3.55
N THR A 150 -3.19 -34.99 -4.29
CA THR A 150 -4.58 -34.68 -3.92
C THR A 150 -5.00 -35.47 -2.68
N LEU A 151 -5.95 -34.93 -1.92
CA LEU A 151 -6.51 -35.63 -0.77
C LEU A 151 -7.06 -37.02 -1.17
N LEU A 152 -7.72 -37.12 -2.33
CA LEU A 152 -8.23 -38.40 -2.84
C LEU A 152 -7.11 -39.43 -3.04
N GLN A 153 -5.97 -39.03 -3.62
CA GLN A 153 -4.82 -39.92 -3.80
C GLN A 153 -4.26 -40.43 -2.46
N ALA A 154 -4.24 -39.58 -1.44
CA ALA A 154 -3.82 -39.98 -0.10
C ALA A 154 -4.79 -40.99 0.53
N LEU A 155 -6.11 -40.75 0.39
CA LEU A 155 -7.16 -41.62 0.95
C LEU A 155 -7.30 -42.95 0.19
N GLN A 156 -6.97 -43.00 -1.09
CA GLN A 156 -6.99 -44.23 -1.90
C GLN A 156 -5.83 -45.21 -1.59
N HIS A 157 -4.89 -44.81 -0.73
CA HIS A 157 -3.78 -45.68 -0.37
C HIS A 157 -4.29 -46.91 0.39
N GLN A 158 -3.82 -48.12 0.01
CA GLN A 158 -4.30 -49.41 0.57
C GLN A 158 -4.12 -49.56 2.09
N ARG A 159 -3.30 -48.70 2.70
CA ARG A 159 -3.02 -48.68 4.15
C ARG A 159 -3.68 -47.51 4.88
N TYR A 160 -4.42 -46.67 4.18
CA TYR A 160 -5.13 -45.55 4.79
C TYR A 160 -6.56 -45.99 5.12
N PHE A 161 -6.98 -45.77 6.37
CA PHE A 161 -8.33 -46.06 6.82
C PHE A 161 -8.98 -44.80 7.39
N VAL A 162 -10.25 -44.56 7.01
CA VAL A 162 -11.03 -43.44 7.53
C VAL A 162 -11.79 -43.91 8.75
N ASN A 163 -11.41 -43.40 9.92
CA ASN A 163 -12.04 -43.76 11.18
C ASN A 163 -13.25 -42.86 11.45
N ALA A 164 -14.42 -43.47 11.68
CA ALA A 164 -15.67 -42.77 11.96
C ALA A 164 -16.02 -41.63 10.96
N GLY A 165 -15.70 -41.84 9.68
CA GLY A 165 -15.94 -40.83 8.62
C GLY A 165 -14.98 -39.63 8.65
N THR A 166 -13.97 -39.63 9.53
CA THR A 166 -13.01 -38.54 9.66
C THR A 166 -11.61 -39.00 9.25
N PRO A 167 -11.04 -38.50 8.14
CA PRO A 167 -9.66 -38.77 7.79
C PRO A 167 -8.71 -38.04 8.74
N ALA A 168 -7.76 -38.75 9.33
CA ALA A 168 -6.74 -38.21 10.21
C ALA A 168 -5.37 -38.12 9.52
N PHE A 169 -4.66 -37.03 9.74
CA PHE A 169 -3.27 -36.85 9.31
C PHE A 169 -2.47 -36.18 10.43
N LEU A 170 -1.19 -36.54 10.51
CA LEU A 170 -0.22 -35.95 11.41
C LEU A 170 0.62 -34.94 10.63
N VAL A 171 0.73 -33.72 11.16
CA VAL A 171 1.60 -32.68 10.61
C VAL A 171 2.75 -32.46 11.57
N LEU A 172 3.98 -32.70 11.11
CA LEU A 172 5.17 -32.54 11.94
C LEU A 172 6.16 -31.59 11.26
N ALA A 173 6.73 -30.67 12.03
CA ALA A 173 7.82 -29.83 11.55
C ALA A 173 9.06 -30.71 11.31
N LYS A 174 9.55 -30.70 10.07
CA LYS A 174 10.67 -31.53 9.61
C LYS A 174 11.92 -31.29 10.47
N HIS A 175 12.54 -32.38 10.93
CA HIS A 175 13.75 -32.36 11.77
C HIS A 175 13.60 -31.70 13.15
N SER A 176 12.39 -31.37 13.59
CA SER A 176 12.16 -30.92 14.96
C SER A 176 12.55 -32.00 15.97
N PRO A 177 12.98 -31.64 17.20
CA PRO A 177 13.26 -32.61 18.26
C PRO A 177 12.09 -33.57 18.50
N PHE A 178 10.86 -33.05 18.46
CA PHE A 178 9.64 -33.85 18.56
C PHE A 178 9.52 -34.86 17.42
N SER A 179 9.69 -34.45 16.15
CA SER A 179 9.64 -35.39 15.02
C SER A 179 10.66 -36.52 15.14
N LYS A 180 11.88 -36.23 15.59
CA LYS A 180 12.94 -37.23 15.77
C LYS A 180 12.57 -38.25 16.86
N ASN A 181 12.05 -37.77 17.97
CA ASN A 181 11.63 -38.62 19.09
C ASN A 181 10.37 -39.42 18.74
N TYR A 182 9.42 -38.82 18.03
CA TYR A 182 8.16 -39.46 17.65
C TYR A 182 8.37 -40.63 16.69
N PHE A 183 9.32 -40.51 15.74
CA PHE A 183 9.69 -41.58 14.83
C PHE A 183 10.74 -42.54 15.40
N HIS A 184 11.23 -42.31 16.63
CA HIS A 184 12.19 -43.21 17.25
C HIS A 184 11.55 -44.59 17.48
N GLY A 185 12.09 -45.63 16.85
CA GLY A 185 11.55 -46.99 16.92
C GLY A 185 10.37 -47.29 15.98
N LYS A 186 9.81 -46.28 15.27
CA LYS A 186 8.74 -46.49 14.27
C LYS A 186 9.30 -46.74 12.87
N LYS A 187 8.60 -47.56 12.07
CA LYS A 187 8.93 -47.73 10.64
C LYS A 187 8.31 -46.61 9.82
N LEU A 188 9.17 -45.73 9.29
CA LEU A 188 8.75 -44.65 8.40
C LEU A 188 8.82 -45.10 6.93
N HIS A 189 7.67 -45.08 6.26
CA HIS A 189 7.52 -45.38 4.84
C HIS A 189 7.24 -44.10 4.07
N ARG A 190 7.79 -43.98 2.85
CA ARG A 190 7.53 -42.85 1.97
C ARG A 190 6.67 -43.30 0.81
N LEU A 191 5.50 -42.68 0.64
CA LEU A 191 4.68 -42.89 -0.54
C LEU A 191 5.43 -42.36 -1.77
N LYS A 192 5.52 -43.18 -2.81
CA LYS A 192 6.05 -42.78 -4.12
C LYS A 192 4.95 -42.13 -4.93
#